data_AF-A0ABD2MP62-F1
#
_entry.id   AF-A0ABD2MP62-F1
#
_cell.length_a   1.000
_cell.length_b   1.000
_cell.length_c   1.000
_cell.angle_alpha   90.00
_cell.angle_beta   90.00
_cell.angle_gamma   90.00
#
_symmetry.space_group_name_H-M   'P 1'
#
loop_
_entity.id
_entity.type
_entity.pdbx_description
1 polymer ?
#
loop_
_entity_poly.entity_id
_entity_poly.type
_entity_poly.pdbx_seq_one_letter_code
_entity_poly.pdbx_strand_id
1 'polypeptide(L)'
;MMASPVRILLKYNSFLKSYPNSSTSSILRRKYVTEAMKKKMELMQVDDGVPVYIKGGIGDKILLGISCVLVVLGLVDGFYSMYRLATKQ
;
A
#
# COMPACT_ATOMS: atom_id res chain seq x y z
N MET A 1 52.26 9.00 23.14
CA MET A 1 51.86 7.95 22.18
C MET A 1 50.67 8.46 21.36
N MET A 2 50.92 9.20 20.28
CA MET A 2 49.86 9.75 19.43
C MET A 2 49.70 8.87 18.18
N ALA A 3 48.48 8.41 17.91
CA ALA A 3 48.18 7.63 16.72
C ALA A 3 48.44 8.48 15.47
N SER A 4 49.28 7.98 14.56
CA SER A 4 49.61 8.65 13.30
C SER A 4 48.33 9.00 12.51
N PRO A 5 48.20 10.23 11.97
CA PRO A 5 47.01 10.68 11.25
C PRO A 5 46.63 9.79 10.06
N VAL A 6 47.61 9.07 9.51
CA VAL A 6 47.43 8.10 8.42
C VAL A 6 46.54 6.92 8.86
N ARG A 7 46.64 6.46 10.12
CA ARG A 7 45.83 5.34 10.62
C ARG A 7 44.35 5.71 10.79
N ILE A 8 44.08 6.98 11.09
CA ILE A 8 42.72 7.50 11.22
C ILE A 8 42.07 7.51 9.84
N LEU A 9 42.75 8.06 8.82
CA LEU A 9 42.25 8.12 7.46
C LEU A 9 42.01 6.73 6.83
N LEU A 10 42.91 5.78 7.07
CA LEU A 10 42.72 4.41 6.60
C LEU A 10 41.50 3.73 7.26
N LYS A 11 41.26 4.00 8.55
CA LYS A 11 40.09 3.49 9.28
C LYS A 11 38.79 4.06 8.73
N TYR A 12 38.76 5.35 8.39
CA TYR A 12 37.60 5.98 7.73
C TYR A 12 37.32 5.37 6.35
N ASN A 13 38.35 5.15 5.53
CA ASN A 13 38.18 4.57 4.19
C ASN A 13 37.63 3.13 4.24
N SER A 14 38.12 2.32 5.20
CA SER A 14 37.56 0.97 5.43
C SER A 14 36.11 0.98 5.94
N PHE A 15 35.74 1.99 6.73
CA PHE A 15 34.38 2.14 7.26
C PHE A 15 33.39 2.54 6.14
N LEU A 16 33.81 3.42 5.22
CA LEU A 16 33.02 3.80 4.06
C LEU A 16 32.77 2.65 3.08
N LYS A 17 33.69 1.68 2.99
CA LYS A 17 33.52 0.47 2.17
C LYS A 17 32.46 -0.51 2.71
N SER A 18 32.02 -0.34 3.96
CA SER A 18 31.05 -1.21 4.63
C SER A 18 29.60 -0.74 4.51
N TYR A 19 29.33 0.41 3.87
CA TYR A 19 27.96 0.78 3.53
C TYR A 19 27.47 -0.20 2.46
N PRO A 20 26.41 -0.98 2.73
CA PRO A 20 25.82 -1.82 1.71
C PRO A 20 25.34 -0.88 0.59
N ASN A 21 25.94 -1.02 -0.60
CA ASN A 21 25.36 -0.44 -1.80
C ASN A 21 23.89 -0.83 -1.82
N SER A 22 23.00 0.16 -1.90
CA SER A 22 21.54 0.02 -1.96
C SER A 22 21.06 -0.87 -3.13
N SER A 23 21.98 -1.41 -3.93
CA SER A 23 21.77 -2.43 -4.94
C SER A 23 21.49 -3.84 -4.36
N THR A 24 21.93 -4.18 -3.14
CA THR A 24 21.76 -5.55 -2.61
C THR A 24 20.31 -5.87 -2.21
N SER A 25 19.51 -4.85 -1.88
CA SER A 25 18.06 -5.00 -1.63
C SER A 25 17.27 -5.34 -2.91
N SER A 26 17.80 -5.03 -4.10
CA SER A 26 17.13 -5.35 -5.37
C SER A 26 17.18 -6.84 -5.73
N ILE A 27 18.24 -7.55 -5.32
CA ILE A 27 18.45 -8.97 -5.63
C ILE A 27 17.64 -9.86 -4.67
N LEU A 28 17.60 -9.49 -3.37
CA LEU A 28 16.72 -10.15 -2.40
C LEU A 28 15.24 -9.88 -2.70
N ARG A 29 14.88 -8.66 -3.15
CA ARG A 29 13.50 -8.34 -3.53
C ARG A 29 12.98 -9.17 -4.70
N ARG A 30 13.83 -9.52 -5.68
CA ARG A 30 13.42 -10.43 -6.77
C ARG A 30 13.08 -11.85 -6.31
N LYS A 31 13.67 -12.35 -5.21
CA LYS A 31 13.40 -13.71 -4.72
C LYS A 31 12.03 -13.86 -4.03
N TYR A 32 11.49 -12.77 -3.47
CA TYR A 32 10.20 -12.79 -2.76
C TYR A 32 9.03 -12.21 -3.56
N VAL A 33 9.30 -11.58 -4.70
CA VAL A 33 8.25 -11.06 -5.58
C VAL A 33 7.88 -12.14 -6.59
N THR A 34 6.80 -12.86 -6.29
CA THR A 34 6.17 -13.82 -7.21
C THR A 34 5.78 -13.12 -8.51
N GLU A 35 5.83 -13.85 -9.64
CA GLU A 35 5.38 -13.33 -10.94
C GLU A 35 3.95 -12.76 -10.91
N ALA A 36 3.07 -13.35 -10.09
CA ALA A 36 1.72 -12.84 -9.85
C ALA A 36 1.69 -11.45 -9.18
N MET A 37 2.65 -11.15 -8.28
CA MET A 37 2.77 -9.82 -7.68
C MET A 37 3.28 -8.81 -8.70
N LYS A 38 4.25 -9.17 -9.55
CA LYS A 38 4.74 -8.26 -10.61
C LYS A 38 3.61 -7.84 -11.54
N LYS A 39 2.81 -8.81 -12.00
CA LYS A 39 1.65 -8.55 -12.87
C LYS A 39 0.64 -7.61 -12.20
N LYS A 40 0.37 -7.79 -10.89
CA LYS A 40 -0.51 -6.88 -10.13
C LYS A 40 0.11 -5.49 -9.95
N MET A 41 1.42 -5.40 -9.72
CA MET A 41 2.13 -4.12 -9.60
C MET A 41 2.09 -3.35 -10.92
N GLU A 42 2.32 -4.03 -12.05
CA GLU A 42 2.22 -3.43 -13.39
C GLU A 42 0.80 -2.90 -13.64
N LEU A 43 -0.23 -3.72 -13.39
CA LEU A 43 -1.63 -3.33 -13.59
C LEU A 43 -2.05 -2.14 -12.70
N MET A 44 -1.50 -2.03 -11.49
CA MET A 44 -1.77 -0.91 -10.58
C MET A 44 -0.92 0.33 -10.88
N GLN A 45 0.17 0.20 -11.65
CA GLN A 45 1.06 1.30 -12.02
C GLN A 45 0.65 2.01 -13.33
N VAL A 46 -0.21 1.41 -14.16
CA VAL A 46 -0.72 2.05 -15.39
C VAL A 46 -1.50 3.31 -15.02
N ASP A 47 -1.16 4.46 -15.60
CA ASP A 47 -1.84 5.73 -15.31
C ASP A 47 -3.10 5.91 -16.18
N ASP A 48 -4.16 5.18 -15.84
CA ASP A 48 -5.45 5.22 -16.56
C ASP A 48 -6.41 6.30 -16.01
N GLY A 49 -5.99 7.11 -15.04
CA GLY A 49 -6.88 8.02 -14.30
C GLY A 49 -7.98 7.33 -13.47
N VAL A 50 -7.99 5.99 -13.42
CA VAL A 50 -8.96 5.19 -12.66
C VAL A 50 -8.59 5.19 -11.18
N PRO A 51 -9.53 5.49 -10.27
CA PRO A 51 -9.25 5.52 -8.85
C PRO A 51 -8.95 4.12 -8.30
N VAL A 52 -8.10 4.06 -7.27
CA VAL A 52 -7.54 2.82 -6.70
C VAL A 52 -8.61 1.80 -6.31
N TYR A 53 -9.76 2.25 -5.79
CA TYR A 53 -10.85 1.38 -5.35
C TYR A 53 -11.68 0.74 -6.48
N ILE A 54 -11.43 1.10 -7.74
CA ILE A 54 -12.04 0.48 -8.94
C ILE A 54 -10.97 -0.25 -9.78
N LYS A 55 -9.69 -0.01 -9.51
CA LYS A 55 -8.57 -0.42 -10.37
C LYS A 55 -8.30 -1.94 -10.33
N GLY A 56 -8.78 -2.66 -9.32
CA GLY A 56 -8.66 -4.12 -9.26
C GLY A 56 -9.62 -4.88 -10.18
N GLY A 57 -10.55 -4.18 -10.86
CA GLY A 57 -11.33 -4.71 -11.97
C GLY A 57 -12.84 -4.69 -11.77
N ILE A 58 -13.55 -5.55 -12.50
CA ILE A 58 -15.02 -5.63 -12.47
C ILE A 58 -15.58 -6.05 -11.10
N GLY A 59 -14.85 -6.90 -10.37
CA GLY A 59 -15.26 -7.35 -9.04
C GLY A 59 -15.42 -6.19 -8.06
N ASP A 60 -14.48 -5.25 -8.07
CA ASP A 60 -14.50 -4.09 -7.18
C ASP A 60 -15.69 -3.16 -7.46
N LYS A 61 -16.07 -3.01 -8.74
CA LYS A 61 -17.25 -2.22 -9.14
C LYS A 61 -18.54 -2.83 -8.61
N ILE A 62 -18.70 -4.15 -8.74
CA ILE A 62 -19.89 -4.87 -8.27
C ILE A 62 -19.95 -4.81 -6.74
N LEU A 63 -18.82 -5.05 -6.06
CA LEU A 63 -18.75 -5.01 -4.61
C LEU A 63 -19.13 -3.62 -4.08
N LEU A 64 -18.58 -2.55 -4.66
CA LEU A 64 -18.92 -1.18 -4.30
C LEU A 64 -20.40 -0.87 -4.58
N GLY A 65 -20.95 -1.36 -5.68
CA GLY A 65 -22.38 -1.24 -5.98
C GLY A 65 -23.26 -1.88 -4.91
N ILE A 66 -22.97 -3.13 -4.55
CA ILE A 66 -23.72 -3.87 -3.51
C ILE A 66 -23.59 -3.17 -2.14
N SER A 67 -22.37 -2.77 -1.76
CA SER A 67 -22.16 -2.05 -0.50
C SER A 67 -22.94 -0.73 -0.45
N CYS A 68 -22.97 0.02 -1.56
CA CYS A 68 -23.74 1.25 -1.65
C CYS A 68 -25.24 1.00 -1.47
N VAL A 69 -25.79 -0.01 -2.16
CA VAL A 69 -27.21 -0.38 -2.03
C VAL A 69 -27.53 -0.78 -0.58
N LEU A 70 -26.68 -1.59 0.05
CA LEU A 70 -26.91 -2.05 1.42
C LEU A 70 -26.91 -0.88 2.42
N VAL A 71 -25.99 0.07 2.27
CA VAL A 71 -25.91 1.28 3.11
C VAL A 71 -27.14 2.15 2.93
N VAL A 72 -27.59 2.36 1.69
CA VAL A 72 -28.79 3.18 1.42
C VAL A 72 -30.04 2.52 2.01
N LEU A 73 -30.22 1.22 1.83
CA LEU A 73 -31.36 0.48 2.40
C LEU A 73 -31.33 0.54 3.94
N GLY A 74 -30.18 0.28 4.55
CA GLY A 74 -30.03 0.34 6.00
C GLY A 74 -30.28 1.74 6.57
N LEU A 75 -29.87 2.79 5.86
CA LEU A 75 -30.18 4.17 6.24
C LEU A 75 -31.69 4.44 6.19
N VAL A 76 -32.36 4.06 5.10
CA VAL A 76 -33.82 4.26 4.94
C VAL A 76 -34.59 3.54 6.05
N ASP A 77 -34.27 2.28 6.30
CA ASP A 77 -34.91 1.50 7.37
C ASP A 77 -34.62 2.08 8.76
N GLY A 78 -33.39 2.57 8.97
CA GLY A 78 -33.00 3.26 10.20
C GLY A 78 -33.81 4.54 10.43
N PHE A 79 -33.92 5.39 9.41
CA PHE A 79 -34.73 6.62 9.47
C PHE A 79 -36.22 6.32 9.66
N TYR A 80 -36.76 5.32 8.95
CA TYR A 80 -38.14 4.89 9.12
C TYR A 80 -38.41 4.40 10.54
N SER A 81 -37.51 3.61 11.10
CA SER A 81 -37.60 3.11 12.47
C SER A 81 -37.54 4.25 13.49
N MET A 82 -36.64 5.21 13.29
CA MET A 82 -36.50 6.39 14.15
C MET A 82 -37.75 7.27 14.10
N TYR A 83 -38.28 7.54 12.91
CA TYR A 83 -39.52 8.32 12.74
C TYR A 83 -40.72 7.62 13.36
N ARG A 84 -40.84 6.30 13.16
CA ARG A 84 -41.90 5.50 13.76
C ARG A 84 -41.85 5.54 15.29
N LEU A 85 -40.67 5.50 15.89
CA LEU A 85 -40.51 5.63 17.35
C LEU A 85 -40.86 7.04 17.83
N ALA A 86 -40.45 8.07 17.10
CA ALA A 86 -40.71 9.47 17.46
C ALA A 86 -42.20 9.86 17.36
N THR A 87 -42.94 9.24 16.43
CA THR A 87 -44.37 9.56 16.18
C THR A 87 -45.36 8.63 16.86
N LYS A 88 -44.94 7.43 17.28
CA LYS A 88 -45.74 6.51 18.09
C LYS A 88 -45.32 6.53 19.56
N GLN A 89 -44.85 7.68 20.04
CA GLN A 89 -44.65 7.94 21.46
C GLN A 89 -45.91 8.58 22.05
#